data_AF-A0A553Z3V3-F1
#
_entry.id   AF-A0A553Z3V3-F1
#
_cell.length_a   1.000
_cell.length_b   1.000
_cell.length_c   1.000
_cell.angle_alpha   90.00
_cell.angle_beta   90.00
_cell.angle_gamma   90.00
#
_symmetry.space_group_name_H-M   'P 1'
#
loop_
_entity.id
_entity.type
_entity.pdbx_description
1 polymer ?
#
loop_
_entity_poly.entity_id
_entity_poly.type
_entity_poly.pdbx_seq_one_letter_code
_entity_poly.pdbx_strand_id
1 'polypeptide(L)'
;MAPSISSVSPSSGHAGQTMTITGTGLGTLSTTKVNIGTKTVTPTTATSTTVTLPIPSGCSGQANVVATVSGVNSNSSAFFYVAGPSVTSVNPSTGPATPASPIDVFGSGFATATSVAFGAIGTASPTVLSDSHLTVTPPAHTGAFAACTDSADVLVTATGGTSTPIGAPGEFTYFDLPTVTNVTPATGSASTPPTGVIVAGSCFVDVSAVTFTPVGGGAAVPANNVNVTGLGTLTLDAPAGLTSGITYDIQVTTPGGTSAAVAGDHFAVTP
;
A
#
# COMPACT_ATOMS: atom_id res chain seq x y z
N MET A 1 -2.09 -45.29 29.70
CA MET A 1 -0.90 -44.44 29.85
C MET A 1 -1.35 -43.00 29.71
N ALA A 2 -0.93 -42.09 30.58
CA ALA A 2 -1.25 -40.67 30.40
C ALA A 2 -0.49 -40.12 29.17
N PRO A 3 -1.09 -39.22 28.38
CA PRO A 3 -0.39 -38.59 27.27
C PRO A 3 0.78 -37.73 27.79
N SER A 4 1.86 -37.63 27.03
CA SER A 4 2.99 -36.76 27.36
C SER A 4 3.46 -35.98 26.13
N ILE A 5 3.66 -34.68 26.29
CA ILE A 5 4.24 -33.78 25.29
C ILE A 5 5.74 -33.71 25.53
N SER A 6 6.53 -34.05 24.52
CA SER A 6 7.99 -33.92 24.51
C SER A 6 8.43 -32.58 23.91
N SER A 7 7.73 -32.10 22.87
CA SER A 7 8.01 -30.79 22.26
C SER A 7 6.81 -30.20 21.53
N VAL A 8 6.84 -28.88 21.37
CA VAL A 8 5.96 -28.10 20.49
C VAL A 8 6.83 -27.33 19.50
N SER A 9 6.47 -27.37 18.23
CA SER A 9 7.19 -26.69 17.16
C SER A 9 6.21 -26.05 16.16
N PRO A 10 6.27 -24.72 15.94
CA PRO A 10 7.17 -23.79 16.61
C PRO A 10 6.79 -23.56 18.09
N SER A 11 7.76 -23.18 18.93
CA SER A 11 7.55 -22.81 20.34
C SER A 11 7.13 -21.35 20.54
N SER A 12 7.10 -20.57 19.46
CA SER A 12 6.51 -19.23 19.40
C SER A 12 5.84 -19.03 18.05
N GLY A 13 4.84 -18.15 17.98
CA GLY A 13 4.16 -17.87 16.72
C GLY A 13 2.91 -17.03 16.88
N HIS A 14 2.17 -16.87 15.79
CA HIS A 14 0.90 -16.14 15.74
C HIS A 14 -0.26 -17.01 15.28
N ALA A 15 -1.46 -16.44 15.34
CA ALA A 15 -2.69 -17.10 14.92
C ALA A 15 -2.61 -17.56 13.45
N GLY A 16 -3.12 -18.75 13.16
CA GLY A 16 -3.15 -19.35 11.82
C GLY A 16 -1.91 -20.14 11.43
N GLN A 17 -0.76 -19.97 12.11
CA GLN A 17 0.39 -20.84 11.90
C GLN A 17 0.11 -22.28 12.33
N THR A 18 0.69 -23.25 11.64
CA THR A 18 0.58 -24.66 12.02
C THR A 18 1.59 -24.98 13.12
N MET A 19 1.09 -25.50 14.24
CA MET A 19 1.88 -26.08 15.32
C MET A 19 1.88 -27.60 15.21
N THR A 20 3.05 -28.20 15.40
CA THR A 20 3.27 -29.64 15.58
C THR A 20 3.65 -29.93 17.02
N ILE A 21 2.93 -30.85 17.65
CA ILE A 21 3.20 -31.37 18.98
C ILE A 21 3.73 -32.79 18.83
N THR A 22 4.90 -33.07 19.40
CA THR A 22 5.50 -34.41 19.44
C THR A 22 5.49 -34.95 20.86
N GLY A 23 5.20 -36.23 21.01
CA GLY A 23 5.06 -36.85 22.32
C GLY A 23 4.75 -38.34 22.29
N THR A 24 4.11 -38.81 23.35
CA THR A 24 3.65 -40.20 23.48
C THR A 24 2.21 -40.24 23.97
N GLY A 25 1.45 -41.25 23.53
CA GLY A 25 0.06 -41.43 23.95
C GLY A 25 -0.90 -40.34 23.47
N LEU A 26 -0.57 -39.57 22.43
CA LEU A 26 -1.34 -38.41 21.94
C LEU A 26 -2.65 -38.76 21.20
N GLY A 27 -3.01 -40.06 21.13
CA GLY A 27 -4.31 -40.53 20.65
C GLY A 27 -4.54 -40.39 19.14
N THR A 28 -5.81 -40.30 18.75
CA THR A 28 -6.26 -40.06 17.37
C THR A 28 -7.11 -38.78 17.31
N LEU A 29 -7.48 -38.35 16.11
CA LEU A 29 -8.23 -37.12 15.89
C LEU A 29 -9.56 -37.06 16.67
N SER A 30 -10.24 -38.19 16.81
CA SER A 30 -11.53 -38.28 17.53
C SER A 30 -11.38 -38.22 19.05
N THR A 31 -10.20 -38.50 19.59
CA THR A 31 -9.96 -38.58 21.04
C THR A 31 -9.20 -37.38 21.60
N THR A 32 -8.59 -36.57 20.73
CA THR A 32 -7.58 -35.58 21.14
C THR A 32 -8.08 -34.17 20.94
N LYS A 33 -8.00 -33.37 22.00
CA LYS A 33 -8.14 -31.90 21.97
C LYS A 33 -6.86 -31.26 22.46
N VAL A 34 -6.57 -30.05 22.01
CA VAL A 34 -5.41 -29.29 22.47
C VAL A 34 -5.87 -27.95 23.00
N ASN A 35 -5.39 -27.61 24.19
CA ASN A 35 -5.57 -26.32 24.82
C ASN A 35 -4.28 -25.51 24.68
N ILE A 36 -4.38 -24.30 24.14
CA ILE A 36 -3.30 -23.31 24.15
C ILE A 36 -3.79 -22.13 24.99
N GLY A 37 -3.26 -22.01 26.21
CA GLY A 37 -3.79 -21.12 27.23
C GLY A 37 -5.25 -21.49 27.55
N THR A 38 -6.17 -20.54 27.40
CA THR A 38 -7.60 -20.75 27.64
C THR A 38 -8.36 -21.25 26.41
N LYS A 39 -7.71 -21.34 25.24
CA LYS A 39 -8.39 -21.68 23.99
C LYS A 39 -8.23 -23.15 23.66
N THR A 40 -9.37 -23.79 23.36
CA THR A 40 -9.41 -25.18 22.91
C THR A 40 -9.46 -25.23 21.39
N VAL A 41 -8.61 -26.05 20.80
CA VAL A 41 -8.50 -26.27 19.36
C VAL A 41 -8.67 -27.75 19.07
N THR A 42 -9.42 -28.06 18.02
CA THR A 42 -9.47 -29.40 17.46
C THR A 42 -8.30 -29.56 16.50
N PRO A 43 -7.44 -30.58 16.67
CA PRO A 43 -6.33 -30.79 15.76
C PRO A 43 -6.77 -30.99 14.32
N THR A 44 -5.87 -30.72 13.37
CA THR A 44 -6.04 -31.07 11.96
C THR A 44 -5.67 -32.53 11.73
N THR A 45 -4.58 -32.99 12.37
CA THR A 45 -4.18 -34.40 12.37
C THR A 45 -3.71 -34.81 13.76
N ALA A 46 -3.91 -36.08 14.11
CA ALA A 46 -3.43 -36.63 15.38
C ALA A 46 -3.13 -38.12 15.24
N THR A 47 -1.97 -38.50 15.77
CA THR A 47 -1.46 -39.88 15.92
C THR A 47 -0.96 -40.05 17.34
N SER A 48 -0.58 -41.28 17.72
CA SER A 48 -0.10 -41.57 19.07
C SER A 48 1.18 -40.82 19.45
N THR A 49 1.93 -40.30 18.48
CA THR A 49 3.20 -39.59 18.71
C THR A 49 3.24 -38.15 18.20
N THR A 50 2.28 -37.75 17.36
CA THR A 50 2.32 -36.45 16.68
C THR A 50 0.92 -35.88 16.49
N VAL A 51 0.72 -34.60 16.81
CA VAL A 51 -0.52 -33.84 16.62
C VAL A 51 -0.19 -32.55 15.88
N THR A 52 -0.94 -32.22 14.83
CA THR A 52 -0.82 -30.91 14.15
C THR A 52 -2.11 -30.13 14.27
N LEU A 53 -2.01 -28.82 14.48
CA LEU A 53 -3.16 -27.93 14.65
C LEU A 53 -2.83 -26.49 14.24
N PRO A 54 -3.82 -25.69 13.82
CA PRO A 54 -3.63 -24.26 13.66
C PRO A 54 -3.58 -23.57 15.04
N ILE A 55 -2.61 -22.68 15.23
CA ILE A 55 -2.53 -21.81 16.41
C ILE A 55 -3.75 -20.89 16.41
N PRO A 56 -4.58 -20.86 17.47
CA PRO A 56 -5.77 -20.02 17.52
C PRO A 56 -5.39 -18.55 17.74
N SER A 57 -6.34 -17.63 17.57
CA SER A 57 -6.12 -16.23 17.96
C SER A 57 -5.86 -16.09 19.45
N GLY A 58 -4.93 -15.25 19.88
CA GLY A 58 -4.58 -15.09 21.30
C GLY A 58 -3.93 -13.74 21.59
N CYS A 59 -3.87 -13.36 22.87
CA CYS A 59 -3.08 -12.22 23.32
C CYS A 59 -1.59 -12.58 23.31
N SER A 60 -0.73 -11.59 23.10
CA SER A 60 0.72 -11.80 23.16
C SER A 60 1.18 -12.24 24.55
N GLY A 61 2.27 -13.01 24.59
CA GLY A 61 2.85 -13.53 25.81
C GLY A 61 2.84 -15.05 25.93
N GLN A 62 3.24 -15.55 27.09
CA GLN A 62 3.37 -16.98 27.34
C GLN A 62 2.00 -17.64 27.53
N ALA A 63 1.81 -18.79 26.88
CA ALA A 63 0.66 -19.68 27.03
C ALA A 63 1.15 -21.12 27.24
N ASN A 64 0.35 -21.91 27.95
CA ASN A 64 0.63 -23.34 28.13
C ASN A 64 -0.12 -24.16 27.08
N VAL A 65 0.58 -25.09 26.45
CA VAL A 65 0.04 -26.10 25.56
C VAL A 65 -0.20 -27.38 26.35
N VAL A 66 -1.43 -27.88 26.31
CA VAL A 66 -1.84 -29.14 26.96
C VAL A 66 -2.66 -29.95 25.98
N ALA A 67 -2.35 -31.22 25.82
CA ALA A 67 -3.16 -32.16 25.06
C ALA A 67 -4.08 -32.94 26.02
N THR A 68 -5.35 -33.04 25.68
CA THR A 68 -6.33 -33.86 26.38
C THR A 68 -6.72 -35.02 25.49
N VAL A 69 -6.43 -36.25 25.92
CA VAL A 69 -6.73 -37.49 25.18
C VAL A 69 -7.74 -38.29 25.97
N SER A 70 -8.94 -38.48 25.42
CA SER A 70 -10.05 -39.22 26.06
C SER A 70 -10.33 -38.76 27.50
N GLY A 71 -10.25 -37.45 27.75
CA GLY A 71 -10.50 -36.84 29.06
C GLY A 71 -9.29 -36.79 30.01
N VAL A 72 -8.11 -37.29 29.60
CA VAL A 72 -6.88 -37.24 30.41
C VAL A 72 -5.92 -36.20 29.84
N ASN A 73 -5.45 -35.29 30.70
CA ASN A 73 -4.50 -34.25 30.31
C ASN A 73 -3.05 -34.75 30.28
N SER A 74 -2.25 -34.16 29.39
CA SER A 74 -0.79 -34.29 29.37
C SER A 74 -0.10 -33.36 30.36
N ASN A 75 1.23 -33.41 30.40
CA ASN A 75 2.04 -32.30 30.91
C ASN A 75 1.83 -31.03 30.07
N SER A 76 2.21 -29.88 30.62
CA SER A 76 2.24 -28.60 29.91
C SER A 76 3.56 -28.40 29.16
N SER A 77 3.48 -27.79 27.98
CA SER A 77 4.62 -27.23 27.25
C SER A 77 4.44 -25.73 27.06
N ALA A 78 5.52 -24.95 27.14
CA ALA A 78 5.44 -23.50 26.98
C ALA A 78 5.36 -23.12 25.50
N PHE A 79 4.51 -22.15 25.19
CA PHE A 79 4.40 -21.52 23.89
C PHE A 79 4.34 -20.00 24.05
N PHE A 80 4.92 -19.23 23.14
CA PHE A 80 4.89 -17.77 23.17
C PHE A 80 4.10 -17.18 22.00
N TYR A 81 3.00 -16.50 22.29
CA TYR A 81 2.28 -15.72 21.29
C TYR A 81 3.04 -14.45 20.94
N VAL A 82 3.45 -14.34 19.68
CA VAL A 82 4.10 -13.15 19.13
C VAL A 82 3.01 -12.18 18.70
N ALA A 83 3.11 -10.92 19.14
CA ALA A 83 2.19 -9.87 18.72
C ALA A 83 2.39 -9.55 17.23
N GLY A 84 1.29 -9.40 16.49
CA GLY A 84 1.34 -8.88 15.13
C GLY A 84 1.80 -7.42 15.09
N PRO A 85 2.32 -6.96 13.94
CA PRO A 85 2.66 -5.56 13.76
C PRO A 85 1.40 -4.69 13.75
N SER A 86 1.56 -3.41 14.09
CA SER A 86 0.49 -2.40 13.97
C SER A 86 0.98 -1.25 13.12
N VAL A 87 0.19 -0.84 12.13
CA VAL A 87 0.41 0.41 11.40
C VAL A 87 -0.33 1.54 12.14
N THR A 88 0.25 2.74 12.16
CA THR A 88 -0.38 3.95 12.70
C THR A 88 -0.53 5.05 11.66
N SER A 89 0.43 5.18 10.75
CA SER A 89 0.35 6.14 9.65
C SER A 89 1.25 5.80 8.47
N VAL A 90 0.87 6.28 7.29
CA VAL A 90 1.67 6.25 6.06
C VAL A 90 1.98 7.68 5.60
N ASN A 91 3.21 7.95 5.18
CA ASN A 91 3.61 9.27 4.68
C ASN A 91 4.73 9.21 3.64
N PRO A 92 4.59 9.81 2.45
CA PRO A 92 3.36 10.35 1.88
C PRO A 92 2.24 9.31 1.80
N SER A 93 0.99 9.73 1.98
CA SER A 93 -0.21 8.87 1.84
C SER A 93 -0.77 8.84 0.42
N THR A 94 -0.11 9.52 -0.52
CA THR A 94 -0.53 9.62 -1.92
C THR A 94 0.68 9.62 -2.85
N GLY A 95 0.48 9.17 -4.09
CA GLY A 95 1.50 9.29 -5.13
C GLY A 95 1.06 8.72 -6.48
N PRO A 96 1.98 8.70 -7.47
CA PRO A 96 1.67 8.26 -8.82
C PRO A 96 1.39 6.75 -8.91
N ALA A 97 0.64 6.36 -9.94
CA ALA A 97 0.40 4.97 -10.35
C ALA A 97 1.70 4.25 -10.78
N THR A 98 2.65 4.98 -11.34
CA THR A 98 4.00 4.47 -11.65
C THR A 98 4.81 4.32 -10.37
N PRO A 99 5.93 3.55 -10.36
CA PRO A 99 6.76 3.40 -9.17
C PRO A 99 7.06 4.74 -8.49
N ALA A 100 6.49 4.94 -7.30
CA ALA A 100 6.61 6.19 -6.55
C ALA A 100 7.96 6.26 -5.81
N SER A 101 8.27 7.41 -5.22
CA SER A 101 9.33 7.48 -4.21
C SER A 101 8.96 6.58 -3.00
N PRO A 102 9.96 6.10 -2.24
CA PRO A 102 9.68 5.41 -0.98
C PRO A 102 8.80 6.25 -0.06
N ILE A 103 7.85 5.59 0.59
CA ILE A 103 7.02 6.15 1.65
C ILE A 103 7.52 5.64 3.00
N ASP A 104 7.28 6.43 4.04
CA ASP A 104 7.43 6.04 5.44
C ASP A 104 6.16 5.37 5.96
N VAL A 105 6.34 4.28 6.70
CA VAL A 105 5.28 3.61 7.45
C VAL A 105 5.67 3.62 8.93
N PHE A 106 4.79 4.19 9.75
CA PHE A 106 4.97 4.27 11.20
C PHE A 106 4.07 3.28 11.93
N GLY A 107 4.53 2.78 13.07
CA GLY A 107 3.79 1.77 13.80
C GLY A 107 4.57 1.09 14.93
N SER A 108 4.38 -0.22 15.07
CA SER A 108 5.08 -1.07 16.04
C SER A 108 5.21 -2.51 15.54
N GLY A 109 6.20 -3.26 16.07
CA GLY A 109 6.44 -4.65 15.69
C GLY A 109 7.08 -4.82 14.31
N PHE A 110 7.74 -3.78 13.79
CA PHE A 110 8.35 -3.78 12.46
C PHE A 110 9.76 -4.36 12.41
N ALA A 111 10.39 -4.65 13.55
CA ALA A 111 11.78 -5.16 13.58
C ALA A 111 11.99 -6.45 12.78
N THR A 112 10.92 -7.22 12.54
CA THR A 112 10.94 -8.44 11.73
C THR A 112 10.02 -8.38 10.51
N ALA A 113 9.69 -7.18 10.05
CA ALA A 113 8.86 -7.00 8.86
C ALA A 113 9.57 -7.55 7.62
N THR A 114 8.84 -8.34 6.83
CA THR A 114 9.36 -8.98 5.61
C THR A 114 8.62 -8.55 4.35
N SER A 115 7.40 -8.01 4.48
CA SER A 115 6.59 -7.58 3.35
C SER A 115 5.61 -6.49 3.75
N VAL A 116 5.31 -5.60 2.82
CA VAL A 116 4.19 -4.64 2.91
C VAL A 116 3.27 -4.87 1.73
N ALA A 117 1.99 -5.10 1.99
CA ALA A 117 0.95 -5.24 0.98
C ALA A 117 0.22 -3.91 0.79
N PHE A 118 -0.15 -3.62 -0.45
CA PHE A 118 -0.97 -2.49 -0.87
C PHE A 118 -2.27 -3.05 -1.46
N GLY A 119 -3.24 -3.37 -0.60
CA GLY A 119 -4.52 -3.98 -1.01
C GLY A 119 -4.34 -5.14 -2.00
N ALA A 120 -5.07 -5.08 -3.13
CA ALA A 120 -4.95 -6.04 -4.24
C ALA A 120 -3.88 -5.66 -5.28
N ILE A 121 -3.22 -4.51 -5.13
CA ILE A 121 -2.25 -3.97 -6.10
C ILE A 121 -0.96 -4.79 -6.09
N GLY A 122 -0.52 -5.19 -4.90
CA GLY A 122 0.61 -6.09 -4.76
C GLY A 122 1.35 -5.93 -3.45
N THR A 123 2.55 -6.50 -3.41
CA THR A 123 3.44 -6.48 -2.24
C THR A 123 4.81 -5.91 -2.60
N ALA A 124 5.42 -5.21 -1.65
CA ALA A 124 6.78 -4.71 -1.75
C ALA A 124 7.61 -5.14 -0.53
N SER A 125 8.92 -5.20 -0.71
CA SER A 125 9.87 -5.48 0.38
C SER A 125 10.18 -4.18 1.13
N PRO A 126 10.00 -4.12 2.46
CA PRO A 126 10.36 -2.95 3.24
C PRO A 126 11.87 -2.85 3.49
N THR A 127 12.33 -1.63 3.75
CA THR A 127 13.59 -1.35 4.45
C THR A 127 13.25 -0.96 5.88
N VAL A 128 13.53 -1.85 6.83
CA VAL A 128 13.24 -1.62 8.25
C VAL A 128 14.29 -0.68 8.85
N LEU A 129 13.84 0.43 9.44
CA LEU A 129 14.72 1.41 10.08
C LEU A 129 14.71 1.26 11.61
N SER A 130 13.56 0.94 12.19
CA SER A 130 13.40 0.62 13.61
C SER A 130 12.16 -0.26 13.82
N ASP A 131 11.88 -0.65 15.07
CA ASP A 131 10.66 -1.40 15.37
C ASP A 131 9.37 -0.62 15.13
N SER A 132 9.45 0.72 15.02
CA SER A 132 8.32 1.61 14.82
C SER A 132 8.33 2.36 13.49
N HIS A 133 9.31 2.08 12.61
CA HIS A 133 9.48 2.80 11.35
C HIS A 133 10.15 1.93 10.29
N LEU A 134 9.52 1.86 9.12
CA LEU A 134 10.11 1.31 7.91
C LEU A 134 9.86 2.24 6.73
N THR A 135 10.66 2.10 5.68
CA THR A 135 10.37 2.68 4.37
C THR A 135 10.02 1.59 3.37
N VAL A 136 9.17 1.90 2.40
CA VAL A 136 8.81 0.96 1.33
C VAL A 136 8.46 1.72 0.07
N THR A 137 8.86 1.20 -1.09
CA THR A 137 8.42 1.73 -2.39
C THR A 137 7.08 1.07 -2.77
N PRO A 138 5.99 1.84 -2.92
CA PRO A 138 4.73 1.29 -3.39
C PRO A 138 4.90 0.60 -4.76
N PRO A 139 4.30 -0.58 -4.98
CA PRO A 139 4.32 -1.23 -6.27
C PRO A 139 3.55 -0.39 -7.31
N ALA A 140 3.91 -0.56 -8.59
CA ALA A 140 3.18 0.10 -9.68
C ALA A 140 1.73 -0.39 -9.77
N HIS A 141 0.79 0.53 -9.91
CA HIS A 141 -0.61 0.23 -10.13
C HIS A 141 -0.92 0.24 -11.64
N THR A 142 -1.14 -0.94 -12.21
CA THR A 142 -1.48 -1.13 -13.64
C THR A 142 -2.97 -1.43 -13.86
N GLY A 143 -3.76 -1.42 -12.78
CA GLY A 143 -5.20 -1.62 -12.81
C GLY A 143 -5.96 -0.41 -13.35
N ALA A 144 -7.27 -0.58 -13.52
CA ALA A 144 -8.14 0.50 -13.95
C ALA A 144 -8.46 1.45 -12.78
N PHE A 145 -8.46 2.76 -13.05
CA PHE A 145 -8.86 3.79 -12.10
C PHE A 145 -10.33 4.17 -12.33
N ALA A 146 -11.16 4.18 -11.27
CA ALA A 146 -12.57 4.54 -11.39
C ALA A 146 -12.78 6.06 -11.55
N ALA A 147 -11.93 6.88 -10.92
CA ALA A 147 -12.01 8.34 -10.93
C ALA A 147 -10.62 9.01 -10.89
N CYS A 148 -9.65 8.44 -11.64
CA CYS A 148 -8.23 8.83 -11.62
C CYS A 148 -7.50 8.59 -10.29
N THR A 149 -8.17 8.00 -9.31
CA THR A 149 -7.57 7.57 -8.05
C THR A 149 -8.00 6.15 -7.68
N ASP A 150 -7.14 5.48 -6.92
CA ASP A 150 -7.45 4.19 -6.28
C ASP A 150 -6.71 4.09 -4.94
N SER A 151 -7.40 3.71 -3.88
CA SER A 151 -6.87 3.70 -2.51
C SER A 151 -6.67 2.27 -2.03
N ALA A 152 -5.52 2.01 -1.42
CA ALA A 152 -5.15 0.69 -0.95
C ALA A 152 -4.68 0.73 0.50
N ASP A 153 -5.19 -0.20 1.32
CA ASP A 153 -4.67 -0.44 2.66
C ASP A 153 -3.21 -0.87 2.61
N VAL A 154 -2.38 -0.25 3.45
CA VAL A 154 -0.97 -0.58 3.65
C VAL A 154 -0.85 -1.52 4.85
N LEU A 155 -0.57 -2.79 4.58
CA LEU A 155 -0.49 -3.84 5.60
C LEU A 155 0.92 -4.38 5.72
N VAL A 156 1.47 -4.36 6.93
CA VAL A 156 2.82 -4.87 7.21
C VAL A 156 2.74 -6.31 7.68
N THR A 157 3.56 -7.18 7.11
CA THR A 157 3.74 -8.57 7.55
C THR A 157 5.09 -8.73 8.23
N ALA A 158 5.08 -9.28 9.44
CA ALA A 158 6.24 -9.57 10.26
C ALA A 158 6.14 -10.98 10.87
N THR A 159 7.11 -11.38 11.69
CA THR A 159 7.11 -12.70 12.37
C THR A 159 5.86 -12.91 13.24
N GLY A 160 5.23 -11.84 13.71
CA GLY A 160 3.98 -11.88 14.49
C GLY A 160 2.70 -11.95 13.65
N GLY A 161 2.81 -12.03 12.32
CA GLY A 161 1.69 -12.05 11.39
C GLY A 161 1.56 -10.73 10.62
N THR A 162 0.37 -10.48 10.09
CA THR A 162 0.06 -9.28 9.30
C THR A 162 -0.76 -8.29 10.13
N SER A 163 -0.49 -6.99 10.00
CA SER A 163 -1.29 -5.93 10.60
C SER A 163 -2.71 -5.92 10.04
N THR A 164 -3.62 -5.25 10.73
CA THR A 164 -4.99 -5.03 10.25
C THR A 164 -5.13 -3.65 9.61
N PRO A 165 -6.07 -3.47 8.65
CA PRO A 165 -6.45 -2.16 8.14
C PRO A 165 -6.81 -1.19 9.28
N ILE A 166 -6.42 0.07 9.14
CA ILE A 166 -6.78 1.15 10.08
C ILE A 166 -7.59 2.28 9.41
N GLY A 167 -7.98 2.09 8.14
CA GLY A 167 -8.62 3.11 7.30
C GLY A 167 -7.63 4.17 6.83
N ALA A 168 -8.15 5.36 6.50
CA ALA A 168 -7.42 6.45 5.85
C ALA A 168 -5.98 6.73 6.34
N PRO A 169 -5.64 6.70 7.65
CA PRO A 169 -4.26 6.93 8.08
C PRO A 169 -3.28 5.85 7.61
N GLY A 170 -3.77 4.63 7.36
CA GLY A 170 -3.02 3.46 6.89
C GLY A 170 -3.22 3.16 5.41
N GLU A 171 -3.85 4.05 4.65
CA GLU A 171 -4.07 3.88 3.21
C GLU A 171 -3.05 4.67 2.40
N PHE A 172 -2.72 4.15 1.22
CA PHE A 172 -2.00 4.87 0.18
C PHE A 172 -2.91 5.04 -1.03
N THR A 173 -3.07 6.29 -1.49
CA THR A 173 -3.89 6.60 -2.67
C THR A 173 -3.02 6.82 -3.89
N TYR A 174 -3.20 5.96 -4.88
CA TYR A 174 -2.60 6.07 -6.19
C TYR A 174 -3.39 7.07 -7.04
N PHE A 175 -2.66 7.94 -7.73
CA PHE A 175 -3.20 8.88 -8.71
C PHE A 175 -2.73 8.47 -10.10
N ASP A 176 -3.67 8.41 -11.04
CA ASP A 176 -3.38 8.19 -12.45
C ASP A 176 -2.71 9.42 -13.07
N LEU A 177 -1.93 9.21 -14.13
CA LEU A 177 -1.21 10.29 -14.80
C LEU A 177 -2.21 11.23 -15.50
N PRO A 178 -2.09 12.56 -15.37
CA PRO A 178 -2.93 13.48 -16.12
C PRO A 178 -2.63 13.37 -17.62
N THR A 179 -3.65 13.53 -18.45
CA THR A 179 -3.49 13.63 -19.91
C THR A 179 -4.01 14.96 -20.41
N VAL A 180 -3.34 15.53 -21.40
CA VAL A 180 -3.84 16.67 -22.16
C VAL A 180 -4.10 16.18 -23.58
N THR A 181 -5.29 16.49 -24.09
CA THR A 181 -5.76 16.00 -25.39
C THR A 181 -6.00 17.11 -26.40
N ASN A 182 -6.36 18.31 -25.92
CA ASN A 182 -6.65 19.45 -26.77
C ASN A 182 -6.51 20.77 -25.99
N VAL A 183 -6.06 21.81 -26.69
CA VAL A 183 -5.95 23.19 -26.19
C VAL A 183 -6.76 24.12 -27.11
N THR A 184 -7.56 25.03 -26.55
CA THR A 184 -8.39 25.94 -27.35
C THR A 184 -8.53 27.33 -26.70
N PRO A 185 -8.14 28.41 -27.39
CA PRO A 185 -7.42 28.43 -28.66
C PRO A 185 -6.02 27.81 -28.53
N ALA A 186 -5.57 27.09 -29.57
CA ALA A 186 -4.22 26.51 -29.64
C ALA A 186 -3.14 27.53 -30.07
N THR A 187 -3.51 28.81 -30.17
CA THR A 187 -2.59 29.89 -30.56
C THR A 187 -2.89 31.17 -29.77
N GLY A 188 -1.89 32.04 -29.66
CA GLY A 188 -2.05 33.36 -29.03
C GLY A 188 -0.89 34.30 -29.33
N SER A 189 -1.12 35.60 -29.22
CA SER A 189 -0.08 36.61 -29.47
C SER A 189 0.85 36.76 -28.27
N ALA A 190 2.15 36.89 -28.53
CA ALA A 190 3.14 37.22 -27.51
C ALA A 190 2.88 38.59 -26.85
N SER A 191 2.32 39.55 -27.60
CA SER A 191 2.07 40.92 -27.13
C SER A 191 0.79 41.07 -26.32
N THR A 192 -0.20 40.21 -26.59
CA THR A 192 -1.50 40.15 -25.92
C THR A 192 -1.87 38.68 -25.70
N PRO A 193 -1.28 38.05 -24.66
CA PRO A 193 -1.55 36.64 -24.36
C PRO A 193 -3.05 36.40 -24.15
N PRO A 194 -3.63 35.34 -24.73
CA PRO A 194 -5.05 35.05 -24.58
C PRO A 194 -5.38 34.69 -23.14
N THR A 195 -6.55 35.17 -22.70
CA THR A 195 -7.18 34.75 -21.46
C THR A 195 -8.20 33.65 -21.73
N GLY A 196 -8.45 32.80 -20.73
CA GLY A 196 -9.45 31.75 -20.83
C GLY A 196 -9.14 30.64 -21.84
N VAL A 197 -7.87 30.30 -22.04
CA VAL A 197 -7.46 29.11 -22.79
C VAL A 197 -8.02 27.88 -22.09
N ILE A 198 -8.80 27.10 -22.82
CA ILE A 198 -9.38 25.84 -22.36
C ILE A 198 -8.40 24.71 -22.66
N VAL A 199 -8.08 23.92 -21.64
CA VAL A 199 -7.28 22.69 -21.77
C VAL A 199 -8.21 21.51 -21.45
N ALA A 200 -8.36 20.62 -22.42
CA ALA A 200 -9.17 19.41 -22.30
C ALA A 200 -8.28 18.17 -22.14
N GLY A 201 -8.70 17.22 -21.32
CA GLY A 201 -7.88 16.07 -20.96
C GLY A 201 -8.55 15.12 -19.97
N SER A 202 -7.75 14.49 -19.14
CA SER A 202 -8.21 13.62 -18.04
C SER A 202 -7.32 13.74 -16.82
N CYS A 203 -7.86 13.33 -15.67
CA CYS A 203 -7.15 13.25 -14.40
C CYS A 203 -6.53 14.55 -13.91
N PHE A 204 -7.21 15.68 -14.14
CA PHE A 204 -6.89 16.99 -13.55
C PHE A 204 -7.34 17.06 -12.07
N VAL A 205 -6.82 16.16 -11.24
CA VAL A 205 -7.08 16.11 -9.79
C VAL A 205 -5.98 16.91 -9.08
N ASP A 206 -6.35 17.77 -8.13
CA ASP A 206 -5.41 18.52 -7.29
C ASP A 206 -4.24 19.13 -8.07
N VAL A 207 -4.56 19.79 -9.19
CA VAL A 207 -3.56 20.40 -10.09
C VAL A 207 -2.68 21.36 -9.31
N SER A 208 -1.38 21.07 -9.29
CA SER A 208 -0.37 21.85 -8.55
C SER A 208 0.39 22.82 -9.45
N ALA A 209 0.48 22.52 -10.75
CA ALA A 209 1.07 23.39 -11.74
C ALA A 209 0.50 23.15 -13.13
N VAL A 210 0.43 24.20 -13.94
CA VAL A 210 0.28 24.13 -15.39
C VAL A 210 1.37 24.98 -16.00
N THR A 211 2.13 24.43 -16.94
CA THR A 211 3.32 25.08 -17.51
C THR A 211 3.33 25.04 -19.02
N PHE A 212 3.88 26.08 -19.63
CA PHE A 212 4.23 26.18 -21.03
C PHE A 212 5.72 25.85 -21.18
N THR A 213 6.04 24.69 -21.74
CA THR A 213 7.43 24.26 -21.99
C THR A 213 7.70 24.30 -23.49
N PRO A 214 8.78 24.93 -23.99
CA PRO A 214 9.08 24.93 -25.43
C PRO A 214 9.17 23.50 -25.99
N VAL A 215 8.55 23.26 -27.15
CA VAL A 215 8.69 21.98 -27.86
C VAL A 215 10.16 21.73 -28.17
N GLY A 216 10.67 20.57 -27.76
CA GLY A 216 12.10 20.23 -27.87
C GLY A 216 12.93 20.57 -26.62
N GLY A 217 12.29 21.08 -25.57
CA GLY A 217 12.90 21.36 -24.26
C GLY A 217 13.28 22.83 -24.08
N GLY A 218 13.32 23.25 -22.82
CA GLY A 218 13.61 24.64 -22.44
C GLY A 218 13.09 24.96 -21.04
N ALA A 219 13.20 26.23 -20.65
CA ALA A 219 12.64 26.69 -19.38
C ALA A 219 11.10 26.71 -19.46
N ALA A 220 10.47 26.00 -18.53
CA ALA A 220 9.02 26.00 -18.38
C ALA A 220 8.54 27.34 -17.78
N VAL A 221 7.47 27.91 -18.35
CA VAL A 221 6.84 29.15 -17.88
C VAL A 221 5.48 28.79 -17.25
N PRO A 222 5.21 29.14 -15.97
CA PRO A 222 3.95 28.82 -15.33
C PRO A 222 2.78 29.61 -15.94
N ALA A 223 1.63 28.96 -16.09
CA ALA A 223 0.38 29.59 -16.50
C ALA A 223 -0.19 30.50 -15.40
N ASN A 224 -1.06 31.44 -15.78
CA ASN A 224 -1.78 32.31 -14.85
C ASN A 224 -3.23 31.87 -14.70
N ASN A 225 -3.87 32.25 -13.58
CA ASN A 225 -5.31 32.11 -13.34
C ASN A 225 -5.88 30.72 -13.69
N VAL A 226 -5.14 29.66 -13.35
CA VAL A 226 -5.56 28.28 -13.59
C VAL A 226 -6.81 27.98 -12.74
N ASN A 227 -7.88 27.58 -13.41
CA ASN A 227 -9.14 27.21 -12.80
C ASN A 227 -9.59 25.85 -13.34
N VAL A 228 -9.61 24.84 -12.47
CA VAL A 228 -10.02 23.47 -12.80
C VAL A 228 -11.53 23.38 -12.66
N THR A 229 -12.22 23.00 -13.75
CA THR A 229 -13.69 22.96 -13.81
C THR A 229 -14.25 21.53 -13.81
N GLY A 230 -13.37 20.54 -13.93
CA GLY A 230 -13.67 19.12 -13.79
C GLY A 230 -12.42 18.26 -14.02
N LEU A 231 -12.56 16.94 -13.92
CA LEU A 231 -11.44 16.00 -14.07
C LEU A 231 -10.78 16.03 -15.45
N GLY A 232 -11.44 16.59 -16.47
CA GLY A 232 -10.92 16.65 -17.83
C GLY A 232 -10.93 18.05 -18.44
N THR A 233 -11.14 19.09 -17.64
CA THR A 233 -11.20 20.47 -18.17
C THR A 233 -10.68 21.47 -17.17
N LEU A 234 -9.77 22.31 -17.62
CA LEU A 234 -9.34 23.51 -16.91
C LEU A 234 -9.30 24.70 -17.87
N THR A 235 -9.38 25.89 -17.30
CA THR A 235 -9.15 27.16 -18.00
C THR A 235 -7.93 27.83 -17.41
N LEU A 236 -7.15 28.54 -18.23
CA LEU A 236 -5.99 29.30 -17.79
C LEU A 236 -5.80 30.54 -18.64
N ASP A 237 -4.95 31.45 -18.17
CA ASP A 237 -4.43 32.55 -18.95
C ASP A 237 -3.00 32.24 -19.40
N ALA A 238 -2.73 32.41 -20.69
CA ALA A 238 -1.37 32.24 -21.22
C ALA A 238 -0.44 33.28 -20.57
N PRO A 239 0.75 32.88 -20.10
CA PRO A 239 1.65 33.79 -19.43
C PRO A 239 2.28 34.81 -20.40
N ALA A 240 2.65 35.96 -19.87
CA ALA A 240 3.49 36.91 -20.59
C ALA A 240 4.93 36.38 -20.73
N GLY A 241 5.65 36.84 -21.75
CA GLY A 241 7.06 36.48 -21.94
C GLY A 241 7.29 35.17 -22.71
N LEU A 242 6.25 34.57 -23.28
CA LEU A 242 6.43 33.52 -24.28
C LEU A 242 7.05 34.10 -25.56
N THR A 243 7.98 33.35 -26.16
CA THR A 243 8.75 33.77 -27.33
C THR A 243 7.92 33.63 -28.60
N SER A 244 7.79 34.71 -29.37
CA SER A 244 7.10 34.68 -30.68
C SER A 244 7.76 33.69 -31.64
N GLY A 245 6.93 32.94 -32.37
CA GLY A 245 7.37 31.92 -33.34
C GLY A 245 7.71 30.56 -32.71
N ILE A 246 7.57 30.42 -31.40
CA ILE A 246 7.80 29.15 -30.68
C ILE A 246 6.47 28.47 -30.38
N THR A 247 6.46 27.13 -30.46
CA THR A 247 5.38 26.28 -29.97
C THR A 247 5.76 25.74 -28.60
N TYR A 248 4.79 25.74 -27.68
CA TYR A 248 4.95 25.26 -26.32
C TYR A 248 4.02 24.07 -26.07
N ASP A 249 4.50 23.06 -25.35
CA ASP A 249 3.70 22.01 -24.74
C ASP A 249 3.03 22.58 -23.47
N ILE A 250 1.70 22.50 -23.37
CA ILE A 250 0.99 22.81 -22.13
C ILE A 250 0.91 21.55 -21.28
N GLN A 251 1.71 21.48 -20.23
CA GLN A 251 1.76 20.32 -19.34
C GLN A 251 1.05 20.60 -18.02
N VAL A 252 0.29 19.62 -17.54
CA VAL A 252 -0.47 19.68 -16.28
C VAL A 252 0.18 18.76 -15.27
N THR A 253 0.47 19.26 -14.07
CA THR A 253 1.04 18.49 -12.96
C THR A 253 0.01 18.28 -11.87
N THR A 254 -0.13 17.02 -11.46
CA THR A 254 -1.02 16.54 -10.39
C THR A 254 -0.22 15.62 -9.46
N PRO A 255 -0.80 15.10 -8.36
CA PRO A 255 -0.14 14.06 -7.57
C PRO A 255 0.19 12.79 -8.37
N GLY A 256 -0.51 12.54 -9.48
CA GLY A 256 -0.23 11.45 -10.41
C GLY A 256 1.01 11.65 -11.29
N GLY A 257 1.58 12.87 -11.27
CA GLY A 257 2.72 13.28 -12.09
C GLY A 257 2.36 14.39 -13.08
N THR A 258 3.27 14.63 -14.03
CA THR A 258 3.11 15.62 -15.10
C THR A 258 2.67 14.93 -16.39
N SER A 259 1.69 15.53 -17.08
CA SER A 259 1.19 14.99 -18.34
C SER A 259 2.31 14.87 -19.39
N ALA A 260 2.23 13.83 -20.22
CA ALA A 260 3.14 13.66 -21.34
C ALA A 260 3.01 14.82 -22.35
N ALA A 261 4.13 15.24 -22.93
CA ALA A 261 4.15 16.18 -24.05
C ALA A 261 3.64 15.49 -25.32
N VAL A 262 2.56 16.00 -25.90
CA VAL A 262 1.89 15.43 -27.08
C VAL A 262 1.38 16.53 -27.99
N ALA A 263 1.24 16.27 -29.29
CA ALA A 263 0.79 17.30 -30.24
C ALA A 263 -0.56 17.96 -29.91
N GLY A 264 -1.43 17.30 -29.12
CA GLY A 264 -2.70 17.85 -28.66
C GLY A 264 -2.58 18.93 -27.56
N ASP A 265 -1.43 19.04 -26.91
CA ASP A 265 -1.15 20.06 -25.89
C ASP A 265 -0.41 21.29 -26.42
N HIS A 266 -0.11 21.32 -27.72
CA HIS A 266 0.64 22.39 -28.34
C HIS A 266 -0.12 23.73 -28.31
N PHE A 267 0.60 24.78 -27.95
CA PHE A 267 0.19 26.18 -28.04
C PHE A 267 1.22 26.98 -28.83
N ALA A 268 0.83 27.50 -30.00
CA ALA A 268 1.73 28.27 -30.86
C ALA A 268 1.64 29.77 -30.59
N VAL A 269 2.78 30.40 -30.35
CA VAL A 269 2.86 31.83 -30.06
C VAL A 269 3.07 32.60 -31.36
N THR A 270 2.08 33.39 -31.74
CA THR A 270 2.16 34.27 -32.91
C THR A 270 2.79 35.61 -32.55
N PRO A 271 3.29 36.37 -33.54
CA PRO A 271 3.70 37.76 -33.35
C PRO A 271 2.65 38.63 -32.62
#